data_AF-A0A359GSY6-F1
#
_entry.id   AF-A0A359GSY6-F1
#
_cell.length_a   1.000
_cell.length_b   1.000
_cell.length_c   1.000
_cell.angle_alpha   90.00
_cell.angle_beta   90.00
_cell.angle_gamma   90.00
#
_symmetry.space_group_name_H-M   'P 1'
#
loop_
_entity.id
_entity.type
_entity.pdbx_description
1 polymer ?
#
loop_
_entity_poly.entity_id
_entity_poly.type
_entity_poly.pdbx_seq_one_letter_code
_entity_poly.pdbx_strand_id
1 'polypeptide(L)'
;MKRILLFVVTNLAVIVVLSIVLSILMPVLGLDQASTTGLLFICAIFGMGGSFISLAMSKSIAKRSLGANIIESPRSEEESWLLQTVRRQ
;
A
#
# COMPACT_ATOMS: atom_id res chain seq x y z
N MET A 1 -10.32 26.57 -5.30
CA MET A 1 -9.14 27.08 -4.58
C MET A 1 -8.62 26.12 -3.49
N LYS A 2 -9.34 25.89 -2.37
CA LYS A 2 -8.83 25.08 -1.22
C LYS A 2 -8.37 23.66 -1.59
N ARG A 3 -9.12 22.93 -2.42
CA ARG A 3 -8.77 21.56 -2.85
C ARG A 3 -7.46 21.50 -3.66
N ILE A 4 -7.24 22.48 -4.53
CA ILE A 4 -6.03 22.58 -5.36
C ILE A 4 -4.81 22.91 -4.49
N LEU A 5 -4.96 23.87 -3.58
CA LEU A 5 -3.91 24.20 -2.61
C LEU A 5 -3.52 22.98 -1.77
N LEU A 6 -4.50 22.28 -1.20
CA LEU A 6 -4.26 21.11 -0.36
C LEU A 6 -3.63 19.97 -1.14
N PHE A 7 -4.03 19.78 -2.40
CA PHE A 7 -3.39 18.82 -3.32
C PHE A 7 -1.92 19.16 -3.54
N VAL A 8 -1.60 20.41 -3.89
CA VAL A 8 -0.22 20.84 -4.13
C VAL A 8 0.64 20.71 -2.88
N VAL A 9 0.15 21.19 -1.73
CA VAL A 9 0.89 21.11 -0.45
C VAL A 9 1.14 19.66 -0.05
N THR A 10 0.14 18.78 -0.18
CA THR A 10 0.30 17.36 0.16
C THR A 10 1.34 16.69 -0.73
N ASN A 11 1.31 16.95 -2.04
CA ASN A 11 2.31 16.39 -2.96
C ASN A 11 3.70 16.91 -2.65
N LEU A 12 3.86 18.21 -2.39
CA LEU A 12 5.15 18.80 -2.03
C LEU A 12 5.67 18.21 -0.71
N ALA A 13 4.80 18.06 0.30
CA ALA A 13 5.16 17.44 1.56
C ALA A 13 5.63 15.99 1.38
N VAL A 14 4.96 15.21 0.54
CA VAL A 14 5.38 13.84 0.21
C VAL A 14 6.77 13.83 -0.43
N ILE A 15 7.03 14.72 -1.40
CA ILE A 15 8.35 14.84 -2.04
C ILE A 15 9.42 15.16 -0.99
N VAL A 16 9.18 16.15 -0.12
CA VAL A 16 10.13 16.55 0.94
C VAL A 16 10.44 15.40 1.89
N VAL A 17 9.41 14.72 2.40
CA VAL A 17 9.59 13.58 3.32
C VAL A 17 10.39 12.48 2.63
N LEU A 18 10.06 12.16 1.38
CA LEU A 18 10.75 11.12 0.64
C LEU A 18 12.20 11.49 0.33
N SER A 19 12.49 12.75 -0.01
CA SER A 19 13.86 13.24 -0.18
C SER A 19 14.68 13.10 1.10
N ILE A 20 14.11 13.43 2.27
CA ILE A 20 14.78 13.25 3.56
C ILE A 20 15.06 11.77 3.83
N VAL A 21 14.06 10.90 3.62
CA VAL A 21 14.20 9.45 3.83
C VAL A 21 15.30 8.88 2.93
N LEU A 22 15.29 9.19 1.63
CA LEU A 22 16.29 8.68 0.69
C LEU A 22 17.69 9.27 0.96
N SER A 23 17.79 10.54 1.36
CA SER A 23 19.07 11.16 1.73
C SER A 23 19.74 10.49 2.91
N ILE A 24 18.98 9.85 3.80
CA ILE A 24 19.51 9.09 4.94
C ILE A 24 19.73 7.63 4.55
N LEU A 25 18.77 7.02 3.86
CA LEU A 25 18.79 5.59 3.54
C LEU A 25 19.87 5.22 2.51
N MET A 26 20.08 6.05 1.48
CA MET A 26 21.11 5.83 0.45
C MET A 26 22.53 5.70 1.03
N PRO A 27 23.06 6.67 1.80
CA PRO A 27 24.40 6.56 2.36
C PRO A 27 24.52 5.43 3.39
N VAL A 28 23.46 5.14 4.16
CA VAL A 28 23.43 4.00 5.11
C VAL A 28 23.59 2.67 4.37
N LEU A 29 23.02 2.56 3.18
CA LEU A 29 23.15 1.38 2.32
C LEU A 29 24.42 1.40 1.44
N GLY A 30 25.26 2.44 1.55
CA GLY A 30 26.45 2.61 0.71
C GLY A 30 26.13 2.85 -0.76
N LEU A 31 24.93 3.32 -1.08
CA LEU A 31 24.46 3.55 -2.44
C LEU A 31 24.69 5.01 -2.85
N ASP A 32 25.32 5.19 -4.00
CA ASP A 32 25.44 6.49 -4.65
C ASP A 32 24.20 6.75 -5.52
N GLN A 33 23.56 7.90 -5.32
CA GLN A 33 22.39 8.35 -6.09
C GLN A 33 22.71 8.51 -7.58
N ALA A 34 23.96 8.81 -7.95
CA ALA A 34 24.41 8.94 -9.33
C ALA A 34 24.76 7.59 -9.98
N SER A 35 24.84 6.51 -9.20
CA SER A 35 25.12 5.17 -9.72
C SER A 35 23.87 4.50 -10.29
N THR A 36 24.05 3.63 -11.28
CA THR A 36 22.98 2.78 -11.82
C THR A 36 22.28 1.99 -10.72
N THR A 37 23.04 1.49 -9.73
CA THR A 37 22.49 0.74 -8.59
C THR A 37 21.60 1.62 -7.71
N GLY A 38 22.01 2.85 -7.42
CA GLY A 38 21.18 3.81 -6.68
C GLY A 38 19.90 4.15 -7.45
N LEU A 39 19.99 4.41 -8.75
CA LEU A 39 18.81 4.65 -9.59
C LEU A 39 17.86 3.44 -9.60
N LEU A 40 18.38 2.21 -9.71
CA LEU A 40 17.57 0.99 -9.64
C LEU A 40 16.89 0.85 -8.28
N PHE A 41 17.57 1.20 -7.19
CA PHE A 41 17.01 1.17 -5.85
C PHE A 41 15.86 2.18 -5.68
N ILE A 42 16.05 3.41 -6.18
CA ILE A 42 14.98 4.42 -6.24
C ILE A 42 13.81 3.87 -7.05
N CYS A 43 14.05 3.38 -8.25
CA CYS A 43 13.01 2.82 -9.12
C CYS A 43 12.28 1.64 -8.47
N ALA A 44 12.98 0.78 -7.71
CA ALA A 44 12.36 -0.31 -6.97
C ALA A 44 11.42 0.20 -5.87
N ILE A 45 11.86 1.20 -5.09
CA ILE A 45 11.03 1.80 -4.04
C ILE A 45 9.83 2.54 -4.63
N PHE A 46 10.03 3.36 -5.66
CA PHE A 46 8.92 4.11 -6.28
C PHE A 46 7.98 3.21 -7.09
N GLY A 47 8.53 2.25 -7.84
CA GLY A 47 7.78 1.36 -8.71
C GLY A 47 7.04 0.26 -7.95
N MET A 48 7.68 -0.37 -6.96
CA MET A 48 7.07 -1.45 -6.16
C MET A 48 6.53 -0.99 -4.81
N GLY A 49 7.08 0.05 -4.18
CA GLY A 49 6.60 0.51 -2.87
C GLY A 49 5.12 0.89 -2.89
N GLY A 50 4.66 1.53 -3.96
CA GLY A 50 3.24 1.84 -4.16
C GLY A 50 2.35 0.59 -4.28
N SER A 51 2.85 -0.49 -4.88
CA SER A 51 2.06 -1.72 -5.06
C SER A 51 1.88 -2.45 -3.73
N PHE A 52 2.88 -2.46 -2.85
CA PHE A 52 2.75 -3.02 -1.50
C PHE A 52 1.73 -2.27 -0.66
N ILE A 53 1.73 -0.93 -0.72
CA ILE A 53 0.72 -0.10 -0.03
C ILE A 53 -0.67 -0.40 -0.60
N SER A 54 -0.81 -0.48 -1.92
CA SER A 54 -2.06 -0.84 -2.59
C SER A 54 -2.57 -2.22 -2.16
N LEU A 55 -1.69 -3.23 -2.11
CA LEU A 55 -2.02 -4.59 -1.69
C LEU A 55 -2.45 -4.64 -0.21
N ALA A 56 -1.74 -3.95 0.67
CA ALA A 56 -2.09 -3.85 2.09
C ALA A 56 -3.47 -3.22 2.30
N MET A 57 -3.81 -2.22 1.48
CA MET A 57 -5.14 -1.60 1.52
C MET A 57 -6.23 -2.45 0.87
N SER A 58 -5.89 -3.29 -0.11
CA SER A 58 -6.83 -4.03 -0.95
C SER A 58 -7.89 -4.79 -0.14
N LYS A 59 -7.48 -5.55 0.88
CA LYS A 59 -8.42 -6.31 1.73
C LYS A 59 -9.42 -5.40 2.46
N SER A 60 -8.97 -4.27 2.99
CA SER A 60 -9.86 -3.35 3.71
C SER A 60 -10.78 -2.61 2.76
N ILE A 61 -10.28 -2.22 1.58
CA ILE A 61 -11.08 -1.58 0.54
C ILE A 61 -12.16 -2.56 0.05
N ALA A 62 -11.79 -3.79 -0.30
CA ALA A 62 -12.73 -4.81 -0.78
C ALA A 62 -13.87 -5.07 0.24
N LYS A 63 -13.54 -5.24 1.53
CA LYS A 63 -14.56 -5.43 2.58
C LYS A 63 -15.53 -4.24 2.69
N ARG A 64 -15.00 -3.02 2.68
CA ARG A 64 -15.80 -1.79 2.80
C ARG A 64 -16.66 -1.53 1.56
N SER A 65 -16.08 -1.70 0.37
CA SER A 65 -16.75 -1.43 -0.91
C SER A 65 -17.90 -2.38 -1.21
N LEU A 66 -17.78 -3.66 -0.79
CA LEU A 66 -18.82 -4.66 -0.99
C LEU A 66 -19.86 -4.71 0.15
N GLY A 67 -19.67 -3.91 1.21
CA GLY A 67 -20.48 -4.03 2.43
C GLY A 67 -20.39 -5.42 3.06
N ALA A 68 -19.28 -6.14 2.82
CA ALA A 68 -19.16 -7.54 3.19
C ALA A 68 -19.12 -7.71 4.71
N ASN A 69 -20.01 -8.56 5.23
CA ASN A 69 -20.01 -8.93 6.63
C ASN A 69 -19.15 -10.19 6.85
N ILE A 70 -18.33 -10.19 7.90
CA ILE A 70 -17.45 -11.34 8.22
C ILE A 70 -18.28 -12.36 9.00
N ILE A 71 -18.39 -13.58 8.46
CA ILE A 71 -19.04 -14.69 9.15
C ILE A 71 -18.05 -15.28 10.16
N GLU A 72 -18.17 -14.91 11.44
CA GLU A 72 -17.37 -15.51 12.52
C GLU A 72 -18.00 -16.80 13.07
N SER A 73 -19.33 -16.86 13.11
CA SER A 73 -20.10 -18.03 13.50
C SER A 73 -21.32 -18.15 12.60
N PRO A 74 -21.51 -19.27 11.89
CA PRO A 74 -22.63 -19.44 10.96
C PRO A 74 -23.96 -19.42 11.73
N ARG A 75 -24.90 -18.59 11.28
CA ARG A 75 -26.24 -18.46 11.86
C ARG A 75 -27.32 -19.09 10.99
N SER A 76 -26.99 -19.46 9.76
CA SER A 76 -27.85 -20.17 8.82
C SER A 76 -27.18 -21.40 8.21
N GLU A 77 -27.98 -22.29 7.64
CA GLU A 77 -27.51 -23.49 6.94
C GLU A 77 -26.71 -23.13 5.68
N GLU A 78 -27.09 -22.06 4.99
CA GLU A 78 -26.38 -21.49 3.84
C GLU A 78 -24.98 -20.98 4.21
N GLU A 79 -24.85 -20.25 5.33
CA GLU A 79 -23.55 -19.77 5.83
C GLU A 79 -22.65 -20.95 6.25
N SER A 80 -23.24 -21.99 6.85
CA SER A 80 -22.51 -23.21 7.22
C SER A 80 -21.99 -23.95 5.98
N TRP A 81 -22.82 -24.07 4.94
CA TRP A 81 -22.42 -24.68 3.66
C TRP A 81 -21.31 -23.86 2.97
N LEU A 82 -21.41 -22.54 2.96
CA LEU A 82 -20.37 -21.64 2.43
C LEU A 82 -19.05 -21.81 3.17
N LEU A 83 -19.05 -21.78 4.51
CA LEU A 83 -17.85 -21.97 5.31
C LEU A 83 -17.22 -23.35 5.10
N GLN A 84 -18.03 -24.40 5.00
CA GLN A 84 -17.54 -25.75 4.72
C GLN A 84 -16.93 -25.88 3.33
N THR A 85 -17.51 -25.19 2.33
CA THR A 85 -16.99 -25.18 0.96
C THR A 85 -15.63 -24.49 0.90
N VAL A 86 -15.50 -23.32 1.52
CA VAL A 86 -14.22 -22.58 1.59
C VAL A 86 -13.15 -23.35 2.36
N ARG A 87 -13.50 -24.06 3.45
CA ARG A 87 -12.53 -24.90 4.19
C ARG A 87 -11.98 -26.08 3.40
N ARG A 88 -12.66 -26.50 2.32
CA ARG A 88 -12.24 -27.63 1.48
C ARG A 88 -11.33 -27.21 0.32
N GLN A 89 -11.19 -25.91 0.04
CA GLN A 89 -10.28 -25.36 -0.98
C GLN A 89 -8.92 -25.04 -0.36
#